data_AF-A0A5C8NN70-F1
#
_entry.id   AF-A0A5C8NN70-F1
#
_cell.length_a   1.000
_cell.length_b   1.000
_cell.length_c   1.000
_cell.angle_alpha   90.00
_cell.angle_beta   90.00
_cell.angle_gamma   90.00
#
_symmetry.space_group_name_H-M   'P 1'
#
loop_
_entity.id
_entity.type
_entity.pdbx_description
1 polymer ?
#
loop_
_entity_poly.entity_id
_entity_poly.type
_entity_poly.pdbx_seq_one_letter_code
_entity_poly.pdbx_strand_id
1 'polypeptide(L)' 'MADHKPEQGASESPEERIPVFQQILDNPFLLLFLGVTIPTVLYILWGVMEIATVPVSPLAK' A
#
# COMPACT_ATOMS: atom_id res chain seq x y z
N MET A 1 -56.39 17.74 6.54
CA MET A 1 -55.18 18.37 7.07
C MET A 1 -54.70 17.50 8.22
N ALA A 2 -53.77 16.59 7.94
CA ALA A 2 -53.07 15.84 8.98
C ALA A 2 -51.64 16.38 8.98
N ASP A 3 -51.30 17.11 10.04
CA ASP A 3 -49.93 17.50 10.37
C ASP A 3 -49.07 16.24 10.51
N HIS A 4 -48.26 15.94 9.49
CA HIS A 4 -47.12 15.04 9.65
C HIS A 4 -45.94 15.89 10.13
N LYS A 5 -45.78 15.87 11.45
CA LYS A 5 -44.64 16.35 12.23
C LYS A 5 -43.32 15.83 11.59
N PRO A 6 -42.29 16.66 11.42
CA PRO A 6 -41.00 16.18 10.96
C PRO A 6 -40.37 15.38 12.10
N GLU A 7 -40.38 14.06 11.96
CA GLU A 7 -39.60 13.17 12.82
C GLU A 7 -38.13 13.42 12.48
N GLN A 8 -37.53 14.32 13.26
CA GLN A 8 -36.09 14.52 13.37
C GLN A 8 -35.46 13.24 13.92
N GLY A 9 -35.28 12.25 13.06
CA GLY A 9 -34.41 11.10 13.28
C GLY A 9 -32.99 11.51 12.94
N ALA A 10 -32.37 12.37 13.74
CA ALA A 10 -30.92 12.55 13.72
C ALA A 10 -30.28 11.31 14.37
N SER A 11 -30.30 10.19 13.65
CA SER A 11 -29.39 9.08 13.94
C SER A 11 -28.02 9.51 13.44
N GLU A 12 -27.24 10.17 14.30
CA GLU A 12 -25.80 10.26 14.15
C GLU A 12 -25.24 8.84 14.29
N SER A 13 -25.27 8.09 13.18
CA SER A 13 -24.45 6.90 13.02
C SER A 13 -23.00 7.33 13.27
N PRO A 14 -22.30 6.75 14.26
CA PRO A 14 -20.90 7.10 14.48
C PRO A 14 -20.17 6.85 13.16
N GLU A 15 -19.50 7.88 12.62
CA GLU A 15 -18.65 7.72 11.45
C GLU A 15 -17.70 6.55 11.73
N GLU A 16 -17.98 5.41 11.10
CA GLU A 16 -17.21 4.20 11.31
C GLU A 16 -15.85 4.44 10.67
N ARG A 17 -14.86 4.72 11.54
CA ARG A 17 -13.52 5.10 11.12
C ARG A 17 -12.92 3.97 10.28
N ILE A 18 -12.82 4.21 8.98
CA ILE A 18 -12.31 3.21 8.02
C ILE A 18 -10.88 2.81 8.45
N PRO A 19 -10.63 1.51 8.71
CA PRO A 19 -9.31 1.01 9.09
C PRO A 19 -8.26 1.35 8.03
N VAL A 20 -7.08 1.78 8.45
CA VAL A 20 -5.98 2.22 7.56
C VAL A 20 -5.57 1.12 6.57
N PHE A 21 -5.54 -0.14 7.03
CA PHE A 21 -5.23 -1.27 6.18
C PHE A 21 -6.24 -1.45 5.05
N GLN A 22 -7.51 -1.15 5.31
CA GLN A 22 -8.58 -1.23 4.33
C GLN A 22 -8.39 -0.17 3.23
N GLN A 23 -8.06 1.07 3.61
CA GLN A 23 -7.72 2.13 2.64
C GLN A 23 -6.52 1.79 1.74
N ILE A 24 -5.53 1.05 2.27
CA ILE A 24 -4.37 0.58 1.48
C ILE A 24 -4.80 -0.48 0.47
N LEU A 25 -5.66 -1.42 0.87
CA LEU A 25 -6.17 -2.48 0.00
C LEU A 25 -7.26 -2.02 -0.98
N ASP A 26 -7.96 -0.94 -0.67
CA ASP A 26 -9.02 -0.39 -1.53
C ASP A 26 -8.47 0.49 -2.67
N ASN A 27 -7.18 0.88 -2.61
CA ASN A 27 -6.54 1.68 -3.65
C ASN A 27 -5.68 0.80 -4.60
N PRO A 28 -6.17 0.50 -5.81
CA PRO A 28 -5.49 -0.38 -6.76
C PRO A 28 -4.13 0.17 -7.22
N PHE A 29 -3.94 1.50 -7.25
CA PHE A 29 -2.66 2.10 -7.61
C PHE A 29 -1.62 1.95 -6.50
N LEU A 30 -2.03 2.05 -5.24
CA LEU A 30 -1.15 1.76 -4.10
C LEU A 30 -0.72 0.29 -4.09
N LEU A 31 -1.66 -0.62 -4.33
CA LEU A 31 -1.38 -2.05 -4.47
C LEU A 31 -0.43 -2.34 -5.65
N LEU A 32 -0.66 -1.71 -6.80
CA LEU A 32 0.23 -1.83 -7.97
C LEU A 32 1.62 -1.29 -7.63
N PHE A 33 1.69 -0.08 -7.08
CA PHE A 33 2.94 0.56 -6.71
C PHE A 33 3.73 -0.31 -5.74
N LEU A 34 3.09 -0.81 -4.68
CA LEU A 34 3.72 -1.68 -3.71
C LEU A 34 4.13 -3.03 -4.34
N GLY A 35 3.26 -3.58 -5.20
CA GLY A 35 3.50 -4.83 -5.92
C GLY A 35 4.68 -4.79 -6.89
N VAL A 36 4.98 -3.63 -7.49
CA VAL A 36 6.16 -3.44 -8.35
C VAL A 36 7.37 -3.01 -7.52
N THR A 37 7.18 -2.10 -6.57
CA THR A 37 8.29 -1.51 -5.80
C THR A 37 8.95 -2.52 -4.88
N ILE A 38 8.17 -3.35 -4.17
CA ILE A 38 8.72 -4.37 -3.27
C ILE A 38 9.69 -5.31 -4.00
N PRO A 39 9.29 -6.05 -5.05
CA PRO A 39 10.21 -6.94 -5.74
C PRO A 39 11.35 -6.18 -6.40
N THR A 40 11.10 -4.99 -6.97
CA THR A 40 12.16 -4.19 -7.60
C THR A 40 13.26 -3.84 -6.60
N VAL A 41 12.91 -3.31 -5.43
CA VAL A 41 13.89 -2.97 -4.40
C VAL A 41 14.60 -4.22 -3.87
N LEU A 42 13.86 -5.30 -3.62
CA LEU A 42 14.44 -6.57 -3.17
C LEU A 42 15.47 -7.12 -4.19
N TYR A 43 15.12 -7.14 -5.48
CA TYR A 43 16.03 -7.62 -6.53
C TYR A 43 17.23 -6.71 -6.73
N ILE A 44 17.06 -5.39 -6.60
CA ILE A 44 18.20 -4.45 -6.63
C ILE A 44 19.13 -4.72 -5.46
N LEU A 45 18.61 -4.79 -4.24
CA LEU A 45 19.41 -5.03 -3.04
C LEU A 45 20.14 -6.37 -3.11
N TRP A 46 19.43 -7.42 -3.52
CA TRP A 46 20.04 -8.73 -3.77
C TRP A 46 21.13 -8.61 -4.83
N GLY A 47 20.82 -8.07 -6.01
CA GLY A 47 21.78 -7.97 -7.11
C GLY A 47 23.03 -7.18 -6.74
N VAL A 48 22.89 -6.10 -5.97
CA VAL A 48 24.03 -5.33 -5.45
C VAL A 48 24.86 -6.16 -4.48
N MET A 49 24.23 -6.89 -3.56
CA MET A 49 24.95 -7.80 -2.67
C MET A 49 25.69 -8.89 -3.45
N GLU A 50 25.07 -9.46 -4.47
CA GLU A 50 25.68 -10.48 -5.33
C GLU A 50 26.91 -9.93 -6.06
N ILE A 51 26.80 -8.74 -6.67
CA ILE A 51 27.94 -8.11 -7.35
C ILE A 51 29.07 -7.78 -6.37
N ALA A 52 28.73 -7.35 -5.15
CA ALA A 52 29.72 -7.00 -4.13
C ALA A 52 30.49 -8.22 -3.60
N THR A 53 29.91 -9.43 -3.65
CA THR A 53 30.56 -10.67 -3.22
C THR A 53 31.34 -11.36 -4.33
N VAL A 54 31.17 -10.96 -5.60
CA VAL A 54 31.93 -11.51 -6.72
C VAL A 54 33.42 -11.16 -6.57
N PRO A 55 34.31 -12.15 -6.48
CA PRO A 55 35.74 -11.90 -6.40
C PRO A 55 36.25 -11.32 -7.73
N VAL A 56 36.92 -10.17 -7.65
CA VAL A 56 37.56 -9.55 -8.82
C VAL A 56 38.78 -10.37 -9.24
N SER A 57 38.67 -11.08 -10.35
CA SER A 57 39.81 -11.77 -10.95
C SER A 57 40.69 -10.75 -11.70
N PRO A 58 42.01 -10.71 -11.48
CA PRO A 58 42.89 -9.88 -12.30
C PRO A 58 42.97 -10.51 -13.69
N LEU A 59 42.23 -9.95 -14.66
CA LEU A 59 42.44 -10.23 -16.08
C LEU A 59 43.71 -9.51 -16.55
N ALA A 60 44.86 -10.00 -16.10
CA ALA A 60 46.18 -9.65 -16.62
C ALA A 60 47.21 -10.71 -16.22
N LYS A 61 47.36 -11.73 -17.07
CA LYS A 61 48.64 -12.42 -17.29
C LYS A 61 48.72 -12.90 -18.72
#